data_AF-A0A972MX11-F1
#
_entry.id   AF-A0A972MX11-F1
#
_cell.length_a   1.000
_cell.length_b   1.000
_cell.length_c   1.000
_cell.angle_alpha   90.00
_cell.angle_beta   90.00
_cell.angle_gamma   90.00
#
_symmetry.space_group_name_H-M   'P 1'
#
loop_
_entity.id
_entity.type
_entity.pdbx_description
1 polymer ?
#
loop_
_entity_poly.entity_id
_entity_poly.type
_entity_poly.pdbx_seq_one_letter_code
_entity_poly.pdbx_strand_id
1 'polypeptide(L)' 'MHKKGHITSLQPCHKAVDRDIWKVQFNLPNFDYKKYKNTQGVVLYAKEVETPNQKICLLDYEFRAKGEHTSPSF' A
#
# COMPACT_ATOMS: atom_id res chain seq x y z
N MET A 1 -5.43 5.07 15.73
CA MET A 1 -3.95 4.96 15.61
C MET A 1 -3.62 4.63 14.15
N HIS A 2 -2.76 5.41 13.49
CA HIS A 2 -2.33 5.11 12.11
C HIS A 2 -1.17 4.13 12.17
N LYS A 3 -1.31 2.96 11.55
CA LYS A 3 -0.21 2.01 11.40
C LYS A 3 0.33 2.10 9.98
N LYS A 4 1.65 2.23 9.87
CA LYS A 4 2.39 2.22 8.61
C LYS A 4 3.35 1.05 8.63
N GLY A 5 3.60 0.47 7.47
CA GLY A 5 4.67 -0.51 7.30
C GLY A 5 5.20 -0.50 5.88
N HIS A 6 6.43 -0.99 5.76
CA HIS A 6 7.20 -1.00 4.54
C HIS A 6 7.66 -2.42 4.24
N ILE A 7 7.47 -2.86 3.00
CA ILE A 7 7.90 -4.17 2.51
C ILE A 7 8.63 -3.97 1.19
N THR A 8 9.78 -4.62 1.04
CA THR A 8 10.50 -4.68 -0.22
C THR A 8 10.30 -6.05 -0.84
N SER A 9 9.68 -6.10 -2.02
CA SER A 9 9.58 -7.31 -2.84
C SER A 9 10.67 -7.31 -3.89
N LEU A 10 11.37 -8.44 -4.04
CA LEU A 10 12.35 -8.63 -5.12
C LEU A 10 11.69 -8.90 -6.48
N GLN A 11 10.36 -8.94 -6.53
CA GLN A 11 9.57 -9.07 -7.76
C GLN A 11 9.11 -7.68 -8.25
N PRO A 12 8.84 -7.52 -9.55
CA PRO A 12 8.25 -6.29 -10.09
C PRO A 12 6.84 -6.04 -9.52
N CYS A 13 6.40 -4.78 -9.52
CA CYS A 13 5.18 -4.40 -8.81
C CYS A 13 3.92 -5.05 -9.39
N HIS A 14 3.89 -5.36 -10.68
CA HIS A 14 2.75 -6.05 -11.29
C HIS A 14 2.57 -7.50 -10.81
N LYS A 15 3.61 -8.10 -10.21
CA LYS A 15 3.55 -9.41 -9.55
C LYS A 15 3.40 -9.29 -8.03
N ALA A 16 3.98 -8.25 -7.44
CA ALA A 16 3.93 -8.02 -6.00
C ALA A 16 2.59 -7.48 -5.50
N VAL A 17 1.82 -6.80 -6.37
CA VAL A 17 0.50 -6.25 -6.06
C VAL A 17 -0.59 -7.10 -6.71
N ASP A 18 -1.36 -7.79 -5.88
CA ASP A 18 -2.55 -8.52 -6.30
C ASP A 18 -3.65 -7.54 -6.75
N ARG A 19 -4.00 -7.55 -8.04
CA ARG A 19 -4.98 -6.63 -8.65
C ARG A 19 -6.44 -6.98 -8.31
N ASP A 20 -6.69 -8.19 -7.83
CA ASP A 20 -8.03 -8.61 -7.39
C ASP A 20 -8.34 -8.01 -6.03
N ILE A 21 -7.32 -7.96 -5.15
CA ILE A 21 -7.41 -7.37 -3.82
C ILE A 21 -7.24 -5.84 -3.87
N TRP A 22 -6.28 -5.34 -4.64
CA TRP A 22 -5.87 -3.93 -4.65
C TRP A 22 -6.33 -3.21 -5.90
N LYS A 23 -7.27 -2.27 -5.74
CA LYS A 23 -7.76 -1.44 -6.85
C LYS A 23 -6.95 -0.16 -6.94
N VAL A 24 -6.46 0.15 -8.15
CA VAL A 24 -5.76 1.41 -8.40
C VAL A 24 -6.72 2.57 -8.13
N GLN A 25 -6.29 3.51 -7.31
CA GLN A 25 -7.07 4.72 -7.06
C GLN A 25 -6.71 5.71 -8.15
N PHE A 26 -5.53 6.33 -8.10
CA PHE A 26 -5.02 7.23 -9.15
C PHE A 26 -3.49 7.35 -8.98
N ASN A 27 -2.76 7.68 -10.04
CA ASN A 27 -1.36 8.09 -9.92
C ASN A 27 -1.33 9.53 -9.42
N LEU A 28 -0.56 9.81 -8.37
CA LEU A 28 -0.36 11.19 -7.94
C LEU A 28 0.57 11.87 -8.95
N PRO A 29 0.21 13.05 -9.49
CA PRO A 29 1.12 13.80 -10.35
C PRO A 29 2.41 14.11 -9.57
N ASN A 30 3.57 13.90 -10.21
CA ASN A 30 4.91 14.05 -9.63
C ASN A 30 5.27 13.05 -8.52
N PHE A 31 4.56 11.93 -8.42
CA PHE A 31 4.87 10.87 -7.47
C PHE A 31 5.00 9.53 -8.21
N ASP A 32 6.19 8.91 -8.17
CA ASP A 32 6.44 7.61 -8.83
C ASP A 32 5.64 6.45 -8.22
N TYR A 33 4.93 6.68 -7.11
CA TYR A 33 4.11 5.65 -6.48
C TYR A 33 2.73 5.58 -7.09
N LYS A 34 2.33 4.34 -7.37
CA LYS A 34 0.93 3.99 -7.65
C LYS A 34 0.21 3.78 -6.33
N LYS A 35 -0.93 4.46 -6.16
CA LYS A 35 -1.79 4.31 -4.99
C LYS A 35 -2.87 3.29 -5.26
N TYR A 36 -3.00 2.31 -4.37
CA TYR A 36 -4.03 1.30 -4.36
C TYR A 36 -4.86 1.38 -3.08
N LYS A 37 -6.09 0.88 -3.16
CA LYS A 37 -6.97 0.72 -2.01
C LYS A 37 -7.71 -0.60 -2.12
N ASN A 38 -7.80 -1.33 -1.01
CA ASN A 38 -8.60 -2.54 -0.93
C ASN A 38 -10.01 -2.25 -0.35
N THR A 39 -10.88 -3.26 -0.37
CA THR A 39 -12.26 -3.18 0.15
C THR A 39 -12.32 -2.88 1.65
N GLN A 40 -11.27 -3.22 2.39
CA GLN A 40 -11.14 -2.95 3.83
C GLN A 40 -10.69 -1.50 4.14
N GLY A 41 -10.44 -0.69 3.11
CA GLY A 41 -10.01 0.69 3.27
C GLY A 41 -8.53 0.86 3.61
N VAL A 42 -7.73 -0.20 3.51
CA VAL A 42 -6.26 -0.12 3.58
C VAL A 42 -5.76 0.55 2.31
N VAL A 43 -4.79 1.44 2.47
CA VAL A 43 -4.09 2.11 1.37
C VAL A 43 -2.72 1.46 1.20
N LEU A 44 -2.36 1.17 -0.04
CA LEU A 44 -1.05 0.66 -0.42
C LEU A 44 -0.44 1.59 -1.46
N TYR A 45 0.80 2.00 -1.25
CA TYR A 45 1.62 2.71 -2.22
C TYR A 45 2.65 1.74 -2.76
N ALA A 46 2.73 1.61 -4.08
CA ALA A 46 3.74 0.77 -4.71
C ALA A 46 4.62 1.61 -5.65
N LYS A 47 5.94 1.50 -5.50
CA LYS A 47 6.92 2.08 -6.43
C LYS A 47 7.78 0.96 -7.00
N GLU A 48 7.83 0.90 -8.33
CA GLU A 48 8.78 0.02 -9.01
C GLU A 48 10.13 0.72 -9.07
N VAL A 49 11.17 0.02 -8.68
CA VAL A 49 12.55 0.49 -8.76
C VAL A 49 13.32 -0.46 -9.63
N GLU A 50 13.94 0.08 -10.67
CA GLU A 50 14.82 -0.66 -11.55
C GLU A 50 16.23 -0.63 -10.97
N THR A 51 16.77 -1.82 -10.68
CA THR A 51 18.17 -2.01 -10.27
C THR A 51 18.93 -2.67 -11.42
N PRO A 52 20.27 -2.61 -11.46
CA PRO A 52 21.06 -3.22 -12.54
C PRO A 52 20.78 -4.71 -12.77
N ASN A 53 20.30 -5.42 -11.73
CA ASN A 53 20.11 -6.86 -11.78
C ASN A 53 18.64 -7.28 -11.90
N GLN A 54 17.68 -6.43 -11.51
CA GLN A 54 16.25 -6.77 -11.48
C GLN A 54 15.34 -5.56 -11.19
N LYS A 55 14.05 -5.72 -11.43
CA LYS A 55 13.00 -4.79 -10.97
C LYS A 55 12.46 -5.24 -9.63
N ILE A 56 12.55 -4.37 -8.63
CA ILE A 56 12.01 -4.58 -7.28
C ILE A 56 10.79 -3.69 -7.06
N CYS A 57 9.94 -4.07 -6.12
CA CYS A 57 8.77 -3.29 -5.74
C CYS A 57 8.85 -2.89 -4.27
N LEU A 58 8.82 -1.58 -4.04
CA LEU A 58 8.66 -1.00 -2.71
C LEU A 58 7.17 -0.86 -2.43
N LEU A 59 6.74 -1.39 -1.28
CA LEU A 59 5.34 -1.43 -0.86
C LEU A 59 5.20 -0.75 0.50
N ASP A 60 4.52 0.39 0.53
CA ASP A 60 4.18 1.08 1.76
C ASP A 60 2.69 0.98 2.01
N TYR A 61 2.28 0.36 3.12
CA TYR A 61 0.87 0.26 3.48
C TYR A 61 0.55 1.18 4.65
N GLU A 62 -0.63 1.79 4.57
CA GLU A 62 -1.23 2.59 5.63
C GLU A 62 -2.65 2.08 5.89
N PHE A 63 -2.93 1.69 7.13
CA PHE A 63 -4.28 1.44 7.57
C PHE A 63 -4.61 2.20 8.84
N ARG A 64 -5.86 2.66 8.90
CA ARG A 64 -6.43 3.17 10.13
C ARG A 64 -6.92 1.96 10.92
N ALA A 65 -6.15 1.57 11.93
CA ALA A 65 -6.74 0.78 13.00
C ALA A 65 -7.79 1.69 13.66
N LYS A 66 -9.08 1.36 13.49
CA LYS A 66 -10.12 1.89 14.38
C LYS A 66 -9.63 1.55 15.79
N GLY A 67 -9.29 2.56 16.58
CA GLY A 67 -9.18 2.31 18.00
C GLY A 67 -10.54 1.79 18.43
N GLU A 68 -10.57 0.72 19.21
CA GLU A 68 -11.75 0.41 20.00
C GLU A 68 -12.02 1.67 20.82
N HIS A 69 -12.96 2.49 20.37
CA HIS A 69 -13.54 3.50 21.21
C HIS A 69 -14.53 2.72 22.06
N THR A 70 -14.06 2.19 23.19
CA THR A 70 -14.95 1.81 24.29
C THR A 70 -15.66 3.10 24.66
N SER A 71 -16.82 3.36 24.06
CA SER A 71 -17.76 4.33 24.59
C SER A 71 -18.04 3.89 26.02
N PRO A 72 -17.71 4.68 27.05
CA PRO A 72 -18.22 4.38 28.38
C PRO A 72 -19.72 4.65 28.29
N SER A 73 -20.50 3.59 28.23
CA SER A 73 -21.92 3.65 28.60
C SER A 73 -21.97 3.77 30.11
N PHE A 74 -22.13 4.99 30.61
CA PHE A 74 -22.58 5.31 31.97
C PHE A 74 -23.66 6.37 31.88
#